data_AF-A0A7Z9UHL0-F1
#
_entry.id   AF-A0A7Z9UHL0-F1
#
_cell.length_a   1.000
_cell.length_b   1.000
_cell.length_c   1.000
_cell.angle_alpha   90.00
_cell.angle_beta   90.00
_cell.angle_gamma   90.00
#
_symmetry.space_group_name_H-M   'P 1'
#
loop_
_entity.id
_entity.type
_entity.pdbx_description
1 polymer ?
#
loop_
_entity_poly.entity_id
_entity_poly.type
_entity_poly.pdbx_seq_one_letter_code
_entity_poly.pdbx_strand_id
1 'polypeptide(L)'
;FDDFKIRGCANDCVFCFVDQNPAGMRKGLYFRDGDFRMSFLHGHFITMTNMGWKELKRVVEQRLSPLYVSVHVTDPDKRLEMFLYGKDDFLMKKFEYLTENGIELHAQVVLCPGWNDGEFLEKTVADIHSFRPNALSVSIVPVGLTKHREGLPDLPPVTAEYAQSLIPIGKQLSAKYRRENGENFLFLSDEWFLKVGAAFPAVGYYAGHDLRENGVGQVVHFMADWQDNIADYSSGLKKPASITIGTGTLIANYFKTNFIPLLETVSNLDVQLKSINNTFFGEDDVTVSGLLTGQDIIAQLAEQDLGDMVLFSNRILNDDDTLTLDDMTLDQISQALEVPVRVVGDSPAEFFAAIDHG
;
A
#
# COMPACT_ATOMS: atom_id res chain seq x y z
N PHE A 1 12.06 31.37 11.76
CA PHE A 1 11.72 30.10 11.10
C PHE A 1 10.53 29.56 11.84
N ASP A 2 9.35 29.55 11.22
CA ASP A 2 8.21 28.86 11.80
C ASP A 2 8.55 27.37 11.82
N ASP A 3 8.37 26.71 12.96
CA ASP A 3 8.57 25.27 13.09
C ASP A 3 7.76 24.53 12.02
N PHE A 4 8.41 23.58 11.34
CA PHE A 4 7.75 22.69 10.37
C PHE A 4 6.83 21.72 11.11
N LYS A 5 5.69 22.23 11.59
CA LYS A 5 4.68 21.39 12.25
C LYS A 5 3.89 20.64 11.20
N ILE A 6 3.95 19.31 11.22
CA ILE A 6 3.16 18.45 10.34
C ILE A 6 1.69 18.51 10.78
N ARG A 7 0.80 18.66 9.81
CA ARG A 7 -0.64 18.79 10.04
C ARG A 7 -1.29 17.41 10.14
N GLY A 8 -2.12 17.22 11.16
CA GLY A 8 -2.95 16.03 11.29
C GLY A 8 -4.26 16.10 10.47
N CYS A 9 -4.75 14.93 10.06
CA CYS A 9 -6.12 14.73 9.57
C CYS A 9 -7.13 15.07 10.68
N ALA A 10 -8.30 15.56 10.30
CA ALA A 10 -9.37 15.95 11.23
C ALA A 10 -10.60 15.02 11.16
N ASN A 11 -10.48 13.88 10.47
CA ASN A 11 -11.59 12.96 10.25
C ASN A 11 -11.46 11.75 11.16
N ASP A 12 -12.60 11.26 11.64
CA ASP A 12 -12.74 10.00 12.39
C ASP A 12 -13.41 8.97 11.47
N CYS A 13 -12.84 8.75 10.28
CA CYS A 13 -13.46 7.91 9.26
C CYS A 13 -13.78 6.51 9.79
N VAL A 14 -14.93 5.95 9.42
CA VAL A 14 -15.37 4.61 9.86
C VAL A 14 -14.37 3.48 9.53
N PHE A 15 -13.51 3.72 8.54
CA PHE A 15 -12.47 2.83 8.01
C PHE A 15 -11.03 3.28 8.34
N CYS A 16 -10.83 4.29 9.20
CA CYS A 16 -9.50 4.82 9.50
C CYS A 16 -8.59 3.72 10.07
N PHE A 17 -7.51 3.35 9.40
CA PHE A 17 -6.60 2.30 9.88
C PHE A 17 -5.91 2.69 11.19
N VAL A 18 -5.55 3.97 11.35
CA VAL A 18 -4.91 4.51 12.57
C VAL A 18 -5.77 4.31 13.82
N ASP A 19 -7.09 4.37 13.69
CA ASP A 19 -8.02 4.23 14.82
C ASP A 19 -8.22 2.79 15.25
N GLN A 20 -7.71 1.85 14.45
CA GLN A 20 -7.74 0.42 14.69
C GLN A 20 -6.38 -0.08 15.21
N ASN A 21 -5.45 0.82 15.51
CA ASN A 21 -4.18 0.43 16.11
C ASN A 21 -4.39 0.07 17.58
N PRO A 22 -3.93 -1.09 18.06
CA PRO A 22 -3.95 -1.43 19.48
C PRO A 22 -3.11 -0.46 20.29
N ALA A 23 -3.25 -0.46 21.61
CA ALA A 23 -2.40 0.32 22.50
C ALA A 23 -0.95 -0.22 22.55
N GLY A 24 0.01 0.67 22.81
CA GLY A 24 1.42 0.29 23.04
C GLY A 24 2.30 0.22 21.79
N MET A 25 1.80 0.67 20.63
CA MET A 25 2.60 0.78 19.41
C MET A 25 3.45 2.06 19.40
N ARG A 26 4.36 2.15 18.41
CA ARG A 26 5.17 3.35 18.21
C ARG A 26 4.32 4.59 18.00
N LYS A 27 4.70 5.72 18.60
CA LYS A 27 3.90 6.96 18.64
C LYS A 27 3.47 7.46 17.26
N GLY A 28 4.32 7.30 16.24
CA GLY A 28 4.03 7.74 14.88
C GLY A 28 2.82 7.05 14.24
N LEU A 29 2.50 5.81 14.63
CA LEU A 29 1.37 5.07 14.07
C LEU A 29 0.01 5.63 14.51
N TYR A 30 -0.04 6.40 15.60
CA TYR A 30 -1.27 7.06 16.06
C TYR A 30 -1.47 8.45 15.43
N PHE A 31 -0.52 8.91 14.62
CA PHE A 31 -0.64 10.18 13.93
C PHE A 31 -1.34 9.98 12.59
N ARG A 32 -2.53 10.60 12.42
CA ARG A 32 -3.22 10.66 11.14
C ARG A 32 -2.64 11.81 10.31
N ASP A 33 -1.89 11.53 9.26
CA ASP A 33 -1.37 12.58 8.38
C ASP A 33 -2.50 13.24 7.58
N GLY A 34 -2.46 14.56 7.46
CA GLY A 34 -3.37 15.37 6.65
C GLY A 34 -2.64 16.53 5.98
N ASP A 35 -1.32 16.45 5.84
CA ASP A 35 -0.49 17.53 5.35
C ASP A 35 -0.25 17.44 3.84
N PHE A 36 -0.74 18.43 3.10
CA PHE A 36 -0.56 18.50 1.64
C PHE A 36 0.92 18.55 1.21
N ARG A 37 1.83 18.94 2.10
CA ARG A 37 3.28 18.90 1.80
C ARG A 37 3.78 17.47 1.74
N MET A 38 3.30 16.60 2.64
CA MET A 38 3.65 15.18 2.62
C MET A 38 3.00 14.48 1.42
N SER A 39 1.79 14.92 1.04
CA SER A 39 1.15 14.47 -0.19
C SER A 39 2.01 14.74 -1.43
N PHE A 40 2.51 15.97 -1.57
CA PHE A 40 3.39 16.34 -2.68
C PHE A 40 4.77 15.67 -2.62
N LEU A 41 5.39 15.59 -1.44
CA LEU A 41 6.78 15.12 -1.30
C LEU A 41 6.91 13.59 -1.28
N HIS A 42 5.94 12.89 -0.69
CA HIS A 42 6.01 11.47 -0.38
C HIS A 42 4.82 10.67 -0.92
N GLY A 43 3.88 11.31 -1.62
CA GLY A 43 2.71 10.63 -2.15
C GLY A 43 1.65 10.27 -1.11
N HIS A 44 1.72 10.84 0.10
CA HIS A 44 0.75 10.55 1.16
C HIS A 44 -0.66 11.01 0.75
N PHE A 45 -1.63 10.12 0.90
CA PHE A 45 -3.00 10.44 0.58
C PHE A 45 -3.64 11.31 1.68
N ILE A 46 -4.13 12.48 1.29
CA ILE A 46 -4.80 13.42 2.18
C ILE A 46 -6.27 13.54 1.85
N THR A 47 -7.12 13.71 2.86
CA THR A 47 -8.57 13.84 2.64
C THR A 47 -8.99 15.23 2.18
N MET A 48 -8.10 16.22 2.31
CA MET A 48 -8.35 17.66 2.16
C MET A 48 -9.46 18.22 3.05
N THR A 49 -10.04 17.44 3.97
CA THR A 49 -11.25 17.82 4.69
C THR A 49 -11.07 19.09 5.53
N ASN A 50 -9.94 19.19 6.25
CA ASN A 50 -9.60 20.37 7.04
C ASN A 50 -8.80 21.44 6.26
N MET A 51 -8.51 21.24 4.97
CA MET A 51 -7.82 22.26 4.16
C MET A 51 -8.74 23.44 3.86
N GLY A 52 -8.41 24.61 4.41
CA GLY A 52 -9.09 25.87 4.14
C GLY A 52 -8.59 26.53 2.85
N TRP A 53 -9.20 27.67 2.51
CA TRP A 53 -8.85 28.45 1.33
C TRP A 53 -7.41 28.96 1.33
N LYS A 54 -6.82 29.24 2.50
CA LYS A 54 -5.44 29.72 2.59
C LYS A 54 -4.47 28.63 2.14
N GLU A 55 -4.73 27.38 2.51
CA GLU A 55 -3.93 26.22 2.16
C GLU A 55 -4.08 25.87 0.69
N LEU A 56 -5.30 25.89 0.16
CA LEU A 56 -5.54 25.67 -1.28
C LEU A 56 -4.84 26.74 -2.14
N LYS A 57 -4.94 28.02 -1.75
CA LYS A 57 -4.19 29.10 -2.42
C LYS A 57 -2.69 28.87 -2.37
N ARG A 58 -2.17 28.45 -1.23
CA ARG A 58 -0.74 28.16 -1.08
C ARG A 58 -0.29 27.01 -1.99
N VAL A 59 -1.08 25.93 -2.09
CA VAL A 59 -0.81 24.82 -3.03
C VAL A 59 -0.68 25.36 -4.46
N VAL A 60 -1.61 26.23 -4.89
CA VAL A 60 -1.60 26.84 -6.22
C VAL A 60 -0.43 27.80 -6.42
N GLU A 61 -0.22 28.74 -5.48
CA GLU A 61 0.85 29.74 -5.53
C GLU A 61 2.24 29.09 -5.59
N GLN A 62 2.42 27.97 -4.90
CA GLN A 62 3.67 27.22 -4.83
C GLN A 62 3.73 26.06 -5.86
N ARG A 63 2.66 25.84 -6.63
CA ARG A 63 2.52 24.76 -7.62
C ARG A 63 2.87 23.38 -7.05
N LEU A 64 2.34 23.07 -5.87
CA LEU A 64 2.57 21.76 -5.22
C LEU A 64 1.73 20.70 -5.93
N SER A 65 2.37 19.98 -6.86
CA SER A 65 1.73 19.03 -7.78
C SER A 65 2.68 17.88 -8.12
N PRO A 66 2.21 16.62 -8.18
CA PRO A 66 0.84 16.20 -7.94
C PRO A 66 0.46 16.18 -6.46
N LEU A 67 -0.84 16.13 -6.17
CA LEU A 67 -1.37 15.77 -4.85
C LEU A 67 -2.12 14.43 -4.91
N TYR A 68 -2.03 13.68 -3.82
CA TYR A 68 -2.66 12.38 -3.64
C TYR A 68 -3.81 12.54 -2.64
N VAL A 69 -5.03 12.26 -3.10
CA VAL A 69 -6.26 12.64 -2.42
C VAL A 69 -7.10 11.42 -2.08
N SER A 70 -7.31 11.21 -0.79
CA SER A 70 -8.25 10.24 -0.22
C SER A 70 -9.70 10.70 -0.41
N VAL A 71 -10.28 10.35 -1.56
CA VAL A 71 -11.64 10.73 -1.96
C VAL A 71 -12.66 9.85 -1.25
N HIS A 72 -12.55 8.52 -1.37
CA HIS A 72 -13.48 7.51 -0.84
C HIS A 72 -14.92 7.56 -1.37
N VAL A 73 -15.58 8.71 -1.36
CA VAL A 73 -16.92 8.92 -1.91
C VAL A 73 -17.16 10.42 -2.17
N THR A 74 -17.79 10.75 -3.31
CA THR A 74 -18.12 12.15 -3.69
C THR A 74 -19.55 12.56 -3.37
N ASP A 75 -20.44 11.60 -3.10
CA ASP A 75 -21.78 11.90 -2.61
C ASP A 75 -21.71 12.58 -1.23
N PRO A 76 -22.25 13.81 -1.06
CA PRO A 76 -22.06 14.58 0.17
C PRO A 76 -22.62 13.90 1.42
N ASP A 77 -23.79 13.28 1.33
CA ASP A 77 -24.45 12.65 2.48
C ASP A 77 -23.70 11.39 2.88
N LYS A 78 -23.33 10.54 1.90
CA LYS A 78 -22.51 9.36 2.18
C LYS A 78 -21.11 9.73 2.68
N ARG A 79 -20.52 10.82 2.18
CA ARG A 79 -19.23 11.33 2.66
C ARG A 79 -19.30 11.76 4.12
N LEU A 80 -20.34 12.50 4.50
CA LEU A 80 -20.60 12.91 5.88
C LEU A 80 -20.72 11.70 6.81
N GLU A 81 -21.47 10.69 6.38
CA GLU A 81 -21.68 9.44 7.10
C GLU A 81 -20.36 8.66 7.31
N MET A 82 -19.51 8.59 6.28
CA MET A 82 -18.27 7.81 6.35
C MET A 82 -17.11 8.52 7.05
N PHE A 83 -17.02 9.85 6.98
CA PHE A 83 -15.88 10.62 7.49
C PHE A 83 -16.04 11.07 8.94
N LEU A 84 -17.28 11.12 9.44
CA LEU A 84 -17.64 11.60 10.78
C LEU A 84 -17.09 13.01 11.11
N TYR A 85 -16.78 13.82 10.10
CA TYR A 85 -16.28 15.19 10.28
C TYR A 85 -17.35 16.18 10.75
N GLY A 86 -18.63 15.83 10.59
CA GLY A 86 -19.78 16.59 11.09
C GLY A 86 -20.22 17.80 10.24
N LYS A 87 -19.57 18.07 9.10
CA LYS A 87 -19.98 19.11 8.13
C LYS A 87 -19.43 18.83 6.74
N ASP A 88 -20.04 19.44 5.72
CA ASP A 88 -19.57 19.33 4.33
C ASP A 88 -18.16 19.93 4.21
N ASP A 89 -17.26 19.17 3.60
CA ASP A 89 -15.88 19.58 3.37
C ASP A 89 -15.65 20.19 1.99
N PHE A 90 -16.71 20.27 1.17
CA PHE A 90 -16.72 20.86 -0.16
C PHE A 90 -15.69 20.24 -1.11
N LEU A 91 -15.43 18.93 -1.00
CA LEU A 91 -14.43 18.22 -1.80
C LEU A 91 -14.45 18.60 -3.28
N MET A 92 -15.63 18.57 -3.92
CA MET A 92 -15.77 18.82 -5.35
C MET A 92 -15.34 20.25 -5.75
N LYS A 93 -15.63 21.25 -4.91
CA LYS A 93 -15.17 22.64 -5.14
C LYS A 93 -13.66 22.77 -4.97
N LYS A 94 -13.06 21.97 -4.09
CA LYS A 94 -11.60 21.93 -3.92
C LYS A 94 -10.93 21.29 -5.13
N PHE A 95 -11.48 20.18 -5.64
CA PHE A 95 -11.04 19.56 -6.89
C PHE A 95 -11.12 20.53 -8.07
N GLU A 96 -12.27 21.19 -8.24
CA GLU A 96 -12.47 22.22 -9.27
C GLU A 96 -11.40 23.30 -9.18
N TYR A 97 -11.25 23.93 -8.01
CA TYR A 97 -10.27 25.00 -7.82
C TYR A 97 -8.83 24.55 -8.09
N LEU A 98 -8.41 23.38 -7.60
CA LEU A 98 -7.05 22.87 -7.80
C LEU A 98 -6.80 22.53 -9.27
N THR A 99 -7.73 21.82 -9.91
CA THR A 99 -7.57 21.38 -11.30
C THR A 99 -7.66 22.54 -12.30
N GLU A 100 -8.53 23.54 -12.08
CA GLU A 100 -8.56 24.77 -12.90
C GLU A 100 -7.27 25.58 -12.80
N ASN A 101 -6.53 25.44 -11.69
CA ASN A 101 -5.23 26.10 -11.48
C ASN A 101 -4.04 25.21 -11.83
N GLY A 102 -4.27 24.09 -12.54
CA GLY A 102 -3.20 23.24 -13.08
C GLY A 102 -2.52 22.33 -12.07
N ILE A 103 -3.14 22.08 -10.91
CA ILE A 103 -2.66 21.09 -9.95
C ILE A 103 -3.16 19.71 -10.36
N GLU A 104 -2.22 18.78 -10.54
CA GLU A 104 -2.51 17.40 -10.87
C GLU A 104 -2.89 16.60 -9.62
N LEU A 105 -3.88 15.72 -9.75
CA LEU A 105 -4.49 14.99 -8.63
C LEU A 105 -4.56 13.49 -8.93
N HIS A 106 -4.04 12.69 -8.01
CA HIS A 106 -4.31 11.26 -7.91
C HIS A 106 -5.37 11.03 -6.84
N ALA A 107 -6.45 10.34 -7.16
CA ALA A 107 -7.49 10.02 -6.19
C ALA A 107 -7.39 8.57 -5.71
N GLN A 108 -7.83 8.32 -4.49
CA GLN A 108 -7.98 6.98 -3.93
C GLN A 108 -9.37 6.80 -3.33
N VAL A 109 -9.90 5.59 -3.50
CA VAL A 109 -11.07 5.06 -2.82
C VAL A 109 -10.65 3.83 -2.04
N VAL A 110 -10.58 3.95 -0.72
CA VAL A 110 -10.71 2.81 0.18
C VAL A 110 -12.16 2.33 0.10
N LEU A 111 -12.34 1.15 -0.48
CA LEU A 111 -13.66 0.56 -0.73
C LEU A 111 -14.10 -0.28 0.46
N CYS A 112 -15.23 0.11 1.04
CA CYS A 112 -15.93 -0.55 2.13
C CYS A 112 -17.19 -1.23 1.55
N PRO A 113 -17.25 -2.57 1.52
CA PRO A 113 -18.41 -3.30 0.99
C PRO A 113 -19.73 -2.85 1.62
N GLY A 114 -20.73 -2.53 0.80
CA GLY A 114 -22.05 -2.04 1.23
C GLY A 114 -22.10 -0.57 1.68
N TRP A 115 -20.99 0.16 1.67
CA TRP A 115 -20.93 1.56 2.10
C TRP A 115 -20.71 2.53 0.94
N ASN A 116 -19.62 2.35 0.19
CA ASN A 116 -19.23 3.20 -0.95
C ASN A 116 -18.94 2.40 -2.22
N ASP A 117 -19.51 1.20 -2.34
CA ASP A 117 -19.50 0.41 -3.56
C ASP A 117 -20.72 0.70 -4.46
N GLY A 118 -20.89 -0.09 -5.52
CA GLY A 118 -22.03 0.02 -6.44
C GLY A 118 -22.16 1.41 -7.07
N GLU A 119 -23.35 2.01 -6.95
CA GLU A 119 -23.67 3.32 -7.53
C GLU A 119 -22.80 4.44 -6.95
N PHE A 120 -22.42 4.37 -5.67
CA PHE A 120 -21.53 5.35 -5.06
C PHE A 120 -20.12 5.30 -5.65
N LEU A 121 -19.61 4.09 -5.91
CA LEU A 121 -18.32 3.92 -6.57
C LEU A 121 -18.37 4.46 -8.00
N GLU A 122 -19.37 4.08 -8.79
CA GLU A 122 -19.50 4.56 -10.17
C GLU A 122 -19.63 6.08 -10.24
N LYS A 123 -20.47 6.67 -9.38
CA LYS A 123 -20.61 8.12 -9.26
C LYS A 123 -19.28 8.78 -8.88
N THR A 124 -18.58 8.24 -7.90
CA THR A 124 -17.28 8.75 -7.44
C THR A 124 -16.26 8.77 -8.58
N VAL A 125 -16.15 7.67 -9.33
CA VAL A 125 -15.24 7.59 -10.47
C VAL A 125 -15.63 8.58 -11.57
N ALA A 126 -16.93 8.71 -11.88
CA ALA A 126 -17.43 9.66 -12.87
C ALA A 126 -17.13 11.12 -12.50
N ASP A 127 -17.39 11.47 -11.25
CA ASP A 127 -17.19 12.81 -10.69
C ASP A 127 -15.71 13.21 -10.77
N ILE A 128 -14.80 12.34 -10.32
CA ILE A 128 -13.36 12.62 -10.38
C ILE A 128 -12.87 12.64 -11.84
N HIS A 129 -13.40 11.78 -12.71
CA HIS A 129 -13.07 11.77 -14.14
C HIS A 129 -13.47 13.06 -14.87
N SER A 130 -14.47 13.81 -14.37
CA SER A 130 -14.85 15.10 -14.97
C SER A 130 -13.80 16.20 -14.80
N PHE A 131 -12.84 16.06 -13.87
CA PHE A 131 -11.76 17.02 -13.64
C PHE A 131 -10.49 16.74 -14.46
N ARG A 132 -10.58 15.90 -15.49
CA ARG A 132 -9.51 15.72 -16.47
C ARG A 132 -9.23 17.04 -17.22
N PRO A 133 -8.00 17.27 -17.69
CA PRO A 133 -6.87 16.32 -17.69
C PRO A 133 -6.09 16.24 -16.36
N ASN A 134 -6.36 17.15 -15.41
CA ASN A 134 -5.56 17.30 -14.18
C ASN A 134 -5.96 16.30 -13.08
N ALA A 135 -7.15 15.71 -13.11
CA ALA A 135 -7.37 14.43 -12.45
C ALA A 135 -6.65 13.33 -13.26
N LEU A 136 -5.58 12.77 -12.68
CA LEU A 136 -4.70 11.82 -13.34
C LEU A 136 -5.19 10.38 -13.21
N SER A 137 -5.59 9.97 -12.01
CA SER A 137 -6.03 8.60 -11.75
C SER A 137 -6.98 8.47 -10.56
N VAL A 138 -7.63 7.30 -10.46
CA VAL A 138 -8.37 6.82 -9.29
C VAL A 138 -7.89 5.41 -8.96
N SER A 139 -7.33 5.21 -7.77
CA SER A 139 -7.01 3.89 -7.24
C SER A 139 -8.13 3.38 -6.34
N ILE A 140 -8.55 2.13 -6.52
CA ILE A 140 -9.52 1.44 -5.66
C ILE A 140 -8.75 0.41 -4.85
N VAL A 141 -8.71 0.60 -3.53
CA VAL A 141 -8.03 -0.28 -2.59
C VAL A 141 -9.06 -0.88 -1.62
N PRO A 142 -8.94 -2.15 -1.21
CA PRO A 142 -9.85 -2.72 -0.22
C PRO A 142 -9.67 -2.05 1.14
N VAL A 143 -10.73 -2.02 1.95
CA VAL A 143 -10.61 -1.60 3.35
C VAL A 143 -9.76 -2.60 4.14
N GLY A 144 -8.74 -2.09 4.82
CA GLY A 144 -7.97 -2.84 5.82
C GLY A 144 -8.66 -2.77 7.18
N LEU A 145 -9.03 -3.93 7.72
CA LEU A 145 -9.66 -4.06 9.03
C LEU A 145 -8.72 -4.82 9.96
N THR A 146 -8.50 -4.32 11.17
CA THR A 146 -7.77 -5.06 12.20
C THR A 146 -8.76 -5.73 13.15
N LYS A 147 -8.30 -6.67 13.97
CA LYS A 147 -9.08 -7.25 15.07
C LYS A 147 -9.34 -6.26 16.22
N HIS A 148 -8.69 -5.09 16.22
CA HIS A 148 -8.76 -4.08 17.28
C HIS A 148 -9.75 -2.96 16.93
N ARG A 149 -10.97 -3.33 16.54
CA ARG A 149 -12.04 -2.40 16.13
C ARG A 149 -13.12 -2.18 17.19
N GLU A 150 -12.86 -2.54 18.45
CA GLU A 150 -13.84 -2.36 19.52
C GLU A 150 -14.26 -0.90 19.64
N GLY A 151 -15.57 -0.63 19.58
CA GLY A 151 -16.13 0.72 19.63
C GLY A 151 -16.15 1.49 18.31
N LEU A 152 -15.63 0.92 17.22
CA LEU A 152 -15.74 1.50 15.87
C LEU A 152 -16.98 0.99 15.14
N PRO A 153 -17.47 1.71 14.12
CA PRO A 153 -18.57 1.23 13.28
C PRO A 153 -18.25 -0.13 12.63
N ASP A 154 -19.28 -0.97 12.52
CA ASP A 154 -19.16 -2.29 11.90
C ASP A 154 -19.01 -2.14 10.37
N LEU A 155 -17.97 -2.77 9.82
CA LEU A 155 -17.66 -2.76 8.40
C LEU A 155 -17.47 -4.20 7.93
N PRO A 156 -18.18 -4.64 6.88
CA PRO A 156 -17.93 -5.95 6.31
C PRO A 156 -16.50 -6.06 5.76
N PRO A 157 -15.78 -7.15 6.02
CA PRO A 157 -14.47 -7.37 5.43
C PRO A 157 -14.59 -7.62 3.93
N VAL A 158 -13.51 -7.34 3.20
CA VAL A 158 -13.40 -7.70 1.80
C VAL A 158 -13.08 -9.19 1.70
N THR A 159 -14.06 -10.04 1.39
CA THR A 159 -13.82 -11.48 1.20
C THR A 159 -13.29 -11.79 -0.21
N ALA A 160 -12.79 -13.02 -0.42
CA ALA A 160 -12.39 -13.47 -1.75
C ALA A 160 -13.59 -13.48 -2.72
N GLU A 161 -14.77 -13.85 -2.27
CA GLU A 161 -16.01 -13.84 -3.05
C GLU A 161 -16.39 -12.42 -3.46
N TYR A 162 -16.27 -11.46 -2.53
CA TYR A 162 -16.53 -10.05 -2.84
C TYR A 162 -15.51 -9.52 -3.86
N ALA A 163 -14.21 -9.75 -3.64
CA ALA A 163 -13.16 -9.36 -4.58
C ALA A 163 -13.38 -9.96 -5.98
N GLN A 164 -13.78 -11.23 -6.07
CA GLN A 164 -14.11 -11.90 -7.32
C GLN A 164 -15.26 -11.21 -8.07
N SER A 165 -16.24 -10.69 -7.35
CA SER A 165 -17.37 -9.94 -7.92
C SER A 165 -17.00 -8.51 -8.34
N LEU A 166 -16.07 -7.87 -7.62
CA LEU A 166 -15.69 -6.47 -7.85
C LEU A 166 -14.71 -6.32 -9.02
N ILE A 167 -13.76 -7.26 -9.20
CA ILE A 167 -12.73 -7.14 -10.26
C ILE A 167 -13.35 -6.90 -11.65
N PRO A 168 -14.38 -7.64 -12.10
CA PRO A 168 -15.06 -7.36 -13.37
C PRO A 168 -15.66 -5.95 -13.44
N ILE A 169 -16.26 -5.45 -12.34
CA ILE A 169 -16.83 -4.10 -12.26
C ILE A 169 -15.71 -3.06 -12.39
N GLY A 170 -14.61 -3.22 -11.66
CA GLY A 170 -13.44 -2.34 -11.78
C GLY A 170 -12.86 -2.30 -13.19
N LYS A 171 -12.79 -3.46 -13.88
CA LYS A 171 -12.37 -3.53 -15.28
C LYS A 171 -13.33 -2.80 -16.22
N GLN A 172 -14.64 -2.93 -16.01
CA GLN A 172 -15.66 -2.20 -16.78
C GLN A 172 -15.55 -0.69 -16.58
N LEU A 173 -15.41 -0.23 -15.33
CA LEU A 173 -15.22 1.19 -15.01
C LEU A 173 -13.91 1.72 -15.62
N SER A 174 -12.81 0.97 -15.52
CA SER A 174 -11.53 1.32 -16.14
C SER A 174 -11.65 1.45 -17.67
N ALA A 175 -12.44 0.60 -18.32
CA ALA A 175 -12.68 0.70 -19.76
C ALA A 175 -13.58 1.88 -20.12
N LYS A 176 -14.61 2.15 -19.32
CA LYS A 176 -15.56 3.25 -19.50
C LYS A 176 -14.89 4.62 -19.33
N TYR A 177 -14.01 4.76 -18.34
CA TYR A 177 -13.41 6.02 -17.94
C TYR A 177 -11.95 6.16 -18.39
N ARG A 178 -11.59 5.76 -19.60
CA ARG A 178 -10.22 5.98 -20.12
C ARG A 178 -9.87 7.46 -20.27
N ARG A 179 -8.57 7.75 -20.23
CA ARG A 179 -8.01 9.06 -20.59
C ARG A 179 -8.01 9.23 -22.11
N GLU A 180 -7.94 10.47 -22.59
CA GLU A 180 -7.99 10.79 -24.03
C GLU A 180 -6.80 10.22 -24.80
N ASN A 181 -5.65 10.09 -24.14
CA ASN A 181 -4.44 9.45 -24.67
C ASN A 181 -4.51 7.91 -24.69
N GLY A 182 -5.64 7.31 -24.28
CA GLY A 182 -5.87 5.87 -24.27
C GLY A 182 -5.40 5.16 -22.99
N GLU A 183 -4.72 5.86 -22.07
CA GLU A 183 -4.29 5.33 -20.78
C GLU A 183 -5.49 5.03 -19.87
N ASN A 184 -5.28 4.11 -18.92
CA ASN A 184 -6.28 3.84 -17.90
C ASN A 184 -6.32 4.97 -16.89
N PHE A 185 -7.51 5.26 -16.37
CA PHE A 185 -7.72 6.23 -15.30
C PHE A 185 -7.97 5.54 -13.96
N LEU A 186 -8.65 4.39 -13.99
CA LEU A 186 -9.00 3.63 -12.79
C LEU A 186 -8.08 2.42 -12.64
N PHE A 187 -7.59 2.23 -11.42
CA PHE A 187 -6.68 1.16 -11.05
C PHE A 187 -7.21 0.40 -9.84
N LEU A 188 -7.29 -0.93 -9.92
CA LEU A 188 -7.44 -1.77 -8.75
C LEU A 188 -6.06 -2.02 -8.14
N SER A 189 -5.92 -1.99 -6.81
CA SER A 189 -4.70 -2.45 -6.15
C SER A 189 -4.45 -3.94 -6.37
N ASP A 190 -3.20 -4.33 -6.15
CA ASP A 190 -2.72 -5.70 -6.33
C ASP A 190 -3.41 -6.69 -5.39
N GLU A 191 -3.83 -6.22 -4.21
CA GLU A 191 -4.54 -7.02 -3.20
C GLU A 191 -5.83 -7.65 -3.76
N TRP A 192 -6.58 -6.95 -4.61
CA TRP A 192 -7.77 -7.51 -5.24
C TRP A 192 -7.45 -8.80 -6.01
N PHE A 193 -6.36 -8.78 -6.78
CA PHE A 193 -5.94 -9.91 -7.60
C PHE A 193 -5.32 -11.02 -6.75
N LEU A 194 -4.50 -10.67 -5.76
CA LEU A 194 -3.89 -11.63 -4.83
C LEU A 194 -4.93 -12.42 -4.05
N LYS A 195 -5.97 -11.75 -3.53
CA LYS A 195 -7.01 -12.36 -2.69
C LYS A 195 -7.80 -13.46 -3.40
N VAL A 196 -7.86 -13.43 -4.74
CA VAL A 196 -8.56 -14.44 -5.55
C VAL A 196 -7.64 -15.27 -6.43
N GLY A 197 -6.32 -15.08 -6.32
CA GLY A 197 -5.33 -15.73 -7.18
C GLY A 197 -5.51 -15.41 -8.68
N ALA A 198 -6.03 -14.23 -9.02
CA ALA A 198 -6.21 -13.81 -10.40
C ALA A 198 -4.89 -13.34 -11.03
N ALA A 199 -4.79 -13.46 -12.35
CA ALA A 199 -3.70 -12.87 -13.10
C ALA A 199 -3.75 -11.33 -12.99
N PHE A 200 -2.57 -10.73 -12.79
CA PHE A 200 -2.43 -9.29 -12.78
C PHE A 200 -2.57 -8.68 -14.18
N PRO A 201 -2.98 -7.40 -14.28
CA PRO A 201 -2.81 -6.62 -15.49
C PRO A 201 -1.33 -6.56 -15.93
N ALA A 202 -1.07 -6.48 -17.23
CA ALA A 202 0.30 -6.31 -17.75
C ALA A 202 0.87 -4.94 -17.35
N VAL A 203 2.21 -4.78 -17.37
CA VAL A 203 2.91 -3.52 -17.01
C VAL A 203 2.31 -2.28 -17.70
N GLY A 204 1.99 -2.38 -19.00
CA GLY A 204 1.40 -1.28 -19.76
C GLY A 204 0.00 -0.83 -19.28
N TYR A 205 -0.68 -1.62 -18.44
CA TYR A 205 -1.91 -1.20 -17.78
C TYR A 205 -1.68 0.04 -16.89
N TYR A 206 -0.52 0.11 -16.23
CA TYR A 206 -0.11 1.16 -15.27
C TYR A 206 0.64 2.34 -15.90
N ALA A 207 0.77 2.36 -17.23
CA ALA A 207 1.55 3.38 -17.93
C ALA A 207 1.10 4.81 -17.58
N GLY A 208 2.08 5.69 -17.34
CA GLY A 208 1.86 7.10 -17.04
C GLY A 208 1.68 7.43 -15.56
N HIS A 209 1.62 6.42 -14.67
CA HIS A 209 1.39 6.63 -13.24
C HIS A 209 2.25 5.73 -12.37
N ASP A 210 2.93 6.29 -11.38
CA ASP A 210 3.57 5.53 -10.31
C ASP A 210 2.68 5.58 -9.06
N LEU A 211 1.96 4.49 -8.81
CA LEU A 211 1.00 4.34 -7.72
C LEU A 211 1.40 3.20 -6.79
N ARG A 212 2.68 2.79 -6.83
CA ARG A 212 3.20 1.65 -6.05
C ARG A 212 3.03 1.88 -4.57
N GLU A 213 3.24 3.10 -4.07
CA GLU A 213 3.00 3.43 -2.65
C GLU A 213 1.53 3.26 -2.21
N ASN A 214 0.61 3.14 -3.17
CA ASN A 214 -0.80 2.84 -2.93
C ASN A 214 -1.18 1.36 -3.16
N GLY A 215 -0.19 0.47 -3.25
CA GLY A 215 -0.42 -0.95 -3.51
C GLY A 215 -0.87 -1.26 -4.93
N VAL A 216 -0.65 -0.36 -5.90
CA VAL A 216 -1.07 -0.54 -7.29
C VAL A 216 0.15 -0.81 -8.18
N GLY A 217 0.19 -2.00 -8.77
CA GLY A 217 1.25 -2.41 -9.71
C GLY A 217 2.56 -2.86 -9.06
N GLN A 218 2.64 -2.90 -7.72
CA GLN A 218 3.84 -3.35 -6.98
C GLN A 218 4.33 -4.72 -7.46
N VAL A 219 3.44 -5.71 -7.50
CA VAL A 219 3.80 -7.11 -7.82
C VAL A 219 4.26 -7.25 -9.27
N VAL A 220 3.58 -6.57 -10.19
CA VAL A 220 3.89 -6.66 -11.63
C VAL A 220 5.22 -5.99 -11.94
N HIS A 221 5.47 -4.80 -11.36
CA HIS A 221 6.74 -4.10 -11.53
C HIS A 221 7.89 -4.86 -10.86
N PHE A 222 7.69 -5.40 -9.66
CA PHE A 222 8.65 -6.28 -8.99
C PHE A 222 9.02 -7.47 -9.88
N MET A 223 8.03 -8.24 -10.34
CA MET A 223 8.32 -9.42 -11.16
C MET A 223 8.96 -9.08 -12.50
N ALA A 224 8.59 -7.95 -13.13
CA ALA A 224 9.22 -7.50 -14.37
C ALA A 224 10.71 -7.18 -14.16
N ASP A 225 11.04 -6.41 -13.11
CA ASP A 225 12.44 -6.08 -12.78
C ASP A 225 13.27 -7.34 -12.51
N TRP A 226 12.69 -8.29 -11.78
CA TRP A 226 13.33 -9.57 -11.52
C TRP A 226 13.53 -10.42 -12.77
N GLN A 227 12.53 -10.52 -13.64
CA GLN A 227 12.63 -11.28 -14.88
C GLN A 227 13.66 -10.70 -15.84
N ASP A 228 13.75 -9.36 -15.92
CA ASP A 228 14.66 -8.68 -16.82
C ASP A 228 16.13 -8.77 -16.36
N ASN A 229 16.38 -8.83 -15.05
CA ASN A 229 17.74 -8.70 -14.49
C ASN A 229 18.28 -9.96 -13.80
N ILE A 230 17.49 -11.03 -13.56
CA ILE A 230 18.00 -12.24 -12.90
C ILE A 230 19.17 -12.90 -13.66
N ALA A 231 19.21 -12.76 -14.99
CA ALA A 231 20.22 -13.40 -15.84
C ALA A 231 21.65 -12.94 -15.51
N ASP A 232 21.82 -11.73 -14.98
CA ASP A 232 23.10 -11.18 -14.52
C ASP A 232 23.70 -12.00 -13.36
N TYR A 233 22.87 -12.76 -12.65
CA TYR A 233 23.23 -13.60 -11.51
C TYR A 233 23.29 -15.10 -11.86
N SER A 234 23.15 -15.45 -13.14
CA SER A 234 23.17 -16.85 -13.61
C SER A 234 24.49 -17.58 -13.33
N SER A 235 25.59 -16.87 -13.12
CA SER A 235 26.88 -17.45 -12.70
C SER A 235 26.85 -18.03 -11.28
N GLY A 236 25.78 -17.76 -10.52
CA GLY A 236 25.60 -18.24 -9.15
C GLY A 236 26.36 -17.42 -8.12
N LEU A 237 26.17 -17.79 -6.86
CA LEU A 237 26.94 -17.23 -5.75
C LEU A 237 28.35 -17.84 -5.69
N LYS A 238 29.32 -17.04 -5.23
CA LYS A 238 30.71 -17.51 -5.04
C LYS A 238 30.82 -18.62 -3.99
N LYS A 239 29.94 -18.59 -2.98
CA LYS A 239 29.83 -19.58 -1.91
C LYS A 239 28.38 -20.05 -1.80
N PRO A 240 28.13 -21.33 -1.47
CA PRO A 240 26.81 -21.80 -1.11
C PRO A 240 26.20 -20.95 0.01
N ALA A 241 24.95 -20.55 -0.17
CA ALA A 241 24.13 -19.88 0.84
C ALA A 241 22.75 -20.54 0.90
N SER A 242 22.26 -20.83 2.09
CA SER A 242 20.87 -21.20 2.35
C SER A 242 20.20 -20.04 3.08
N ILE A 243 19.12 -19.49 2.53
CA ILE A 243 18.46 -18.31 3.09
C ILE A 243 16.95 -18.53 3.25
N THR A 244 16.35 -17.80 4.17
CA THR A 244 14.90 -17.75 4.34
C THR A 244 14.37 -16.38 3.92
N ILE A 245 13.38 -16.36 3.03
CA ILE A 245 12.59 -15.16 2.72
C ILE A 245 11.32 -15.19 3.57
N GLY A 246 11.15 -14.19 4.42
CA GLY A 246 9.94 -13.95 5.20
C GLY A 246 8.98 -13.01 4.50
N THR A 247 7.68 -13.31 4.53
CA THR A 247 6.65 -12.46 3.90
C THR A 247 5.28 -12.59 4.58
N GLY A 248 4.36 -11.66 4.33
CA GLY A 248 2.96 -11.78 4.74
C GLY A 248 2.21 -12.83 3.91
N THR A 249 1.10 -13.33 4.43
CA THR A 249 0.33 -14.41 3.81
C THR A 249 -0.29 -14.04 2.46
N LEU A 250 -0.58 -12.76 2.21
CA LEU A 250 -1.24 -12.30 0.98
C LEU A 250 -0.44 -12.64 -0.28
N ILE A 251 0.87 -12.37 -0.27
CA ILE A 251 1.75 -12.54 -1.43
C ILE A 251 2.41 -13.93 -1.47
N ALA A 252 2.36 -14.68 -0.36
CA ALA A 252 3.11 -15.91 -0.17
C ALA A 252 2.90 -16.95 -1.29
N ASN A 253 1.64 -17.20 -1.68
CA ASN A 253 1.35 -18.16 -2.74
C ASN A 253 1.87 -17.70 -4.12
N TYR A 254 1.81 -16.40 -4.38
CA TYR A 254 2.33 -15.82 -5.62
C TYR A 254 3.86 -15.94 -5.67
N PHE A 255 4.56 -15.60 -4.57
CA PHE A 255 6.00 -15.77 -4.49
C PHE A 255 6.42 -17.23 -4.63
N LYS A 256 5.75 -18.16 -3.94
CA LYS A 256 6.01 -19.59 -4.06
C LYS A 256 5.92 -20.09 -5.51
N THR A 257 4.97 -19.57 -6.28
CA THR A 257 4.70 -20.04 -7.65
C THR A 257 5.54 -19.35 -8.70
N ASN A 258 5.92 -18.08 -8.48
CA ASN A 258 6.50 -17.23 -9.54
C ASN A 258 7.89 -16.68 -9.19
N PHE A 259 8.17 -16.41 -7.91
CA PHE A 259 9.41 -15.78 -7.49
C PHE A 259 10.46 -16.79 -7.03
N ILE A 260 10.08 -17.77 -6.20
CA ILE A 260 11.00 -18.81 -5.72
C ILE A 260 11.60 -19.62 -6.88
N PRO A 261 10.83 -20.07 -7.90
CA PRO A 261 11.41 -20.78 -9.04
C PRO A 261 12.42 -19.95 -9.84
N LEU A 262 12.30 -18.61 -9.80
CA LEU A 262 13.27 -17.72 -10.43
C LEU A 262 14.62 -17.77 -9.69
N LEU A 263 14.58 -17.76 -8.37
CA LEU A 263 15.78 -17.85 -7.52
C LEU A 263 16.45 -19.22 -7.60
N GLU A 264 15.68 -20.30 -7.77
CA GLU A 264 16.20 -21.67 -7.94
C GLU A 264 17.07 -21.84 -9.21
N THR A 265 17.02 -20.89 -10.14
CA THR A 265 17.93 -20.88 -11.31
C THR A 265 19.35 -20.45 -10.98
N VAL A 266 19.57 -19.86 -9.80
CA VAL A 266 20.86 -19.33 -9.36
C VAL A 266 21.65 -20.44 -8.66
N SER A 267 22.82 -20.78 -9.21
CA SER A 267 23.69 -21.81 -8.61
C SER A 267 24.20 -21.36 -7.24
N ASN A 268 24.40 -22.32 -6.33
CA ASN A 268 24.87 -22.09 -4.95
C ASN A 268 23.91 -21.26 -4.07
N LEU A 269 22.65 -21.13 -4.45
CA LEU A 269 21.62 -20.48 -3.65
C LEU A 269 20.49 -21.46 -3.36
N ASP A 270 20.25 -21.72 -2.07
CA ASP A 270 19.09 -22.45 -1.55
C ASP A 270 18.15 -21.45 -0.86
N VAL A 271 16.87 -21.45 -1.22
CA VAL A 271 15.90 -20.45 -0.74
C VAL A 271 14.66 -21.12 -0.19
N GLN A 272 14.33 -20.77 1.04
CA GLN A 272 13.08 -21.14 1.70
C GLN A 272 12.15 -19.94 1.77
N LEU A 273 10.85 -20.16 1.59
CA LEU A 273 9.83 -19.12 1.79
C LEU A 273 9.03 -19.43 3.06
N LYS A 274 8.96 -18.47 3.99
CA LYS A 274 8.16 -18.55 5.21
C LYS A 274 7.13 -17.42 5.23
N SER A 275 5.84 -17.78 5.20
CA SER A 275 4.76 -16.83 5.40
C SER A 275 4.47 -16.65 6.88
N ILE A 276 4.37 -15.40 7.33
CA ILE A 276 4.11 -15.02 8.72
C ILE A 276 2.64 -14.62 8.86
N ASN A 277 1.91 -15.26 9.76
CA ASN A 277 0.56 -14.86 10.13
C ASN A 277 0.62 -13.63 11.04
N ASN A 278 -0.19 -12.62 10.77
CA ASN A 278 -0.24 -11.41 11.58
C ASN A 278 -1.19 -11.62 12.77
N THR A 279 -0.73 -12.34 13.79
CA THR A 279 -1.56 -12.57 14.98
C THR A 279 -1.79 -11.27 15.72
N PHE A 280 -0.88 -10.29 15.60
CA PHE A 280 -0.98 -9.00 16.26
C PHE A 280 -2.17 -8.17 15.76
N PHE A 281 -2.33 -7.97 14.45
CA PHE A 281 -3.41 -7.18 13.87
C PHE A 281 -4.64 -8.00 13.43
N GLY A 282 -4.50 -9.30 13.23
CA GLY A 282 -5.58 -10.18 12.74
C GLY A 282 -5.08 -11.05 11.60
N GLU A 283 -5.12 -12.37 11.79
CA GLU A 283 -4.47 -13.35 10.90
C GLU A 283 -5.09 -13.38 9.50
N ASP A 284 -6.42 -13.26 9.42
CA ASP A 284 -7.18 -13.36 8.18
C ASP A 284 -7.39 -12.00 7.48
N ASP A 285 -7.30 -10.90 8.24
CA ASP A 285 -7.65 -9.56 7.78
C ASP A 285 -6.44 -8.70 7.41
N VAL A 286 -5.31 -8.82 8.13
CA VAL A 286 -4.10 -8.03 7.90
C VAL A 286 -2.95 -8.91 7.43
N THR A 287 -2.88 -9.12 6.11
CA THR A 287 -2.09 -10.20 5.51
C THR A 287 -0.86 -9.71 4.72
N VAL A 288 -0.63 -8.40 4.67
CA VAL A 288 0.48 -7.76 3.94
C VAL A 288 1.79 -7.80 4.73
N SER A 289 2.92 -7.88 4.03
CA SER A 289 4.26 -7.96 4.65
C SER A 289 4.61 -6.70 5.45
N GLY A 290 4.24 -5.52 4.96
CA GLY A 290 4.57 -4.25 5.64
C GLY A 290 3.84 -4.01 6.97
N LEU A 291 2.91 -4.90 7.34
CA LEU A 291 2.20 -4.84 8.62
C LEU A 291 2.61 -5.95 9.60
N LEU A 292 3.70 -6.68 9.31
CA LEU A 292 4.25 -7.68 10.22
C LEU A 292 4.96 -7.02 11.41
N THR A 293 4.81 -7.63 12.59
CA THR A 293 5.50 -7.21 13.82
C THR A 293 6.74 -8.07 14.09
N GLY A 294 7.70 -7.53 14.83
CA GLY A 294 8.87 -8.29 15.26
C GLY A 294 8.48 -9.49 16.12
N GLN A 295 7.47 -9.32 16.99
CA GLN A 295 6.91 -10.42 17.78
C GLN A 295 6.33 -11.56 16.93
N ASP A 296 5.50 -11.25 15.92
CA ASP A 296 4.94 -12.28 15.02
C ASP A 296 6.04 -13.03 14.26
N ILE A 297 7.07 -12.29 13.80
CA ILE A 297 8.23 -12.85 13.13
C ILE A 297 8.98 -13.83 14.06
N ILE A 298 9.31 -13.40 15.29
CA ILE A 298 10.06 -14.22 16.24
C ILE A 298 9.27 -15.46 16.63
N ALA A 299 8.00 -15.30 16.99
CA ALA A 299 7.15 -16.39 17.46
C ALA A 299 7.01 -17.53 16.44
N GLN A 300 7.08 -17.21 15.14
CA GLN A 300 6.88 -18.19 14.07
C GLN A 300 8.18 -18.74 13.48
N LEU A 301 9.32 -18.05 13.68
CA LEU A 301 10.60 -18.44 13.08
C LEU A 301 11.62 -19.01 14.08
N ALA A 302 11.54 -18.72 15.38
CA ALA A 302 12.60 -19.05 16.35
C ALA A 302 12.95 -20.56 16.46
N GLU A 303 12.00 -21.45 16.16
CA GLU A 303 12.20 -22.91 16.22
C GLU A 303 12.32 -23.57 14.84
N GLN A 304 12.58 -22.78 13.79
CA GLN A 304 12.69 -23.25 12.41
C GLN A 304 14.15 -23.37 11.97
N ASP A 305 14.42 -24.22 10.98
CA ASP A 305 15.68 -24.18 10.24
C ASP A 305 15.63 -23.02 9.23
N LEU A 306 16.38 -21.96 9.53
CA LEU A 306 16.35 -20.70 8.79
C LEU A 306 17.50 -20.55 7.78
N GLY A 307 18.47 -21.46 7.79
CA GLY A 307 19.71 -21.33 7.04
C GLY A 307 20.65 -20.26 7.60
N ASP A 308 21.38 -19.60 6.71
CA ASP A 308 22.44 -18.63 7.01
C ASP A 308 21.91 -17.23 7.36
N MET A 309 20.70 -16.85 6.90
CA MET A 309 20.05 -15.59 7.22
C MET A 309 18.56 -15.56 6.83
N VAL A 310 17.84 -14.58 7.39
CA VAL A 310 16.45 -14.27 7.02
C VAL A 310 16.37 -12.91 6.34
N LEU A 311 15.68 -12.84 5.21
CA LEU A 311 15.39 -11.62 4.46
C LEU A 311 13.90 -11.27 4.52
N PHE A 312 13.61 -10.00 4.77
CA PHE A 312 12.28 -9.42 4.60
C PHE A 312 12.35 -8.23 3.63
N SER A 313 11.20 -7.79 3.12
CA SER A 313 11.10 -6.48 2.50
C SER A 313 11.41 -5.39 3.54
N ASN A 314 12.11 -4.32 3.14
CA ASN A 314 12.32 -3.13 3.98
C ASN A 314 11.03 -2.48 4.49
N ARG A 315 9.90 -2.76 3.85
CA ARG A 315 8.57 -2.28 4.27
C ARG A 315 8.13 -2.78 5.65
N ILE A 316 8.84 -3.72 6.28
CA ILE A 316 8.57 -4.09 7.69
C ILE A 316 9.07 -3.04 8.70
N LEU A 317 9.87 -2.07 8.26
CA LEU A 317 10.45 -1.02 9.10
C LEU A 317 9.72 0.33 8.93
N ASN A 318 10.02 1.30 9.80
CA ASN A 318 9.67 2.70 9.60
C ASN A 318 10.49 3.35 8.47
N ASP A 319 10.11 4.58 8.11
CA ASP A 319 10.79 5.42 7.12
C ASP A 319 12.27 5.72 7.45
N ASP A 320 12.68 5.53 8.70
CA ASP A 320 14.09 5.64 9.13
C ASP A 320 14.85 4.29 9.01
N ASP A 321 14.22 3.23 8.51
CA ASP A 321 14.76 1.87 8.37
C ASP A 321 15.35 1.30 9.67
N THR A 322 14.73 1.60 10.81
CA THR A 322 15.29 1.28 12.14
C THR A 322 14.44 0.34 12.99
N LEU A 323 13.12 0.45 12.90
CA LEU A 323 12.19 -0.17 13.85
C LEU A 323 10.98 -0.79 13.17
N THR A 324 10.57 -1.97 13.64
CA THR A 324 9.27 -2.58 13.32
C THR A 324 8.11 -1.78 13.93
N LEU A 325 6.88 -2.24 13.70
CA LEU A 325 5.66 -1.60 14.21
C LEU A 325 5.54 -1.65 15.74
N ASP A 326 6.18 -2.64 16.36
CA ASP A 326 6.26 -2.90 17.79
C ASP A 326 7.63 -2.52 18.40
N ASP A 327 8.31 -1.53 17.81
CA ASP A 327 9.55 -0.93 18.31
C ASP A 327 10.74 -1.91 18.48
N MET A 328 10.78 -2.99 17.68
CA MET A 328 11.93 -3.90 17.64
C MET A 328 12.92 -3.50 16.56
N THR A 329 14.21 -3.61 16.87
CA THR A 329 15.32 -3.48 15.91
C THR A 329 15.60 -4.82 15.23
N LEU A 330 16.18 -4.79 14.02
CA LEU A 330 16.65 -6.01 13.35
C LEU A 330 17.66 -6.80 14.19
N ASP A 331 18.49 -6.13 14.99
CA ASP A 331 19.45 -6.80 15.89
C ASP A 331 18.75 -7.61 16.97
N GLN A 332 17.68 -7.07 17.56
CA GLN A 332 16.88 -7.81 18.56
C GLN A 332 16.20 -9.03 17.95
N ILE A 333 15.66 -8.90 16.73
CA ILE A 333 15.04 -10.02 16.01
C ILE A 333 16.11 -11.06 15.64
N SER A 334 17.27 -10.61 15.14
CA SER A 334 18.40 -11.49 14.81
C SER A 334 18.89 -12.27 16.02
N GLN A 335 19.00 -11.61 17.18
CA GLN A 335 19.39 -12.25 18.42
C GLN A 335 18.37 -13.32 18.86
N ALA A 336 17.08 -13.04 18.68
CA ALA A 336 16.02 -13.99 19.05
C ALA A 336 15.91 -15.19 18.09
N LEU A 337 16.28 -15.01 16.82
CA LEU A 337 16.27 -16.07 15.80
C LEU A 337 17.61 -16.83 15.67
N GLU A 338 18.66 -16.37 16.37
CA GLU A 338 20.03 -16.90 16.30
C GLU A 338 20.65 -16.89 14.88
N VAL A 339 20.06 -16.12 13.95
CA VAL A 339 20.55 -15.90 12.59
C VAL A 339 20.42 -14.43 12.21
N PRO A 340 21.27 -13.89 11.32
CA PRO A 340 21.13 -12.52 10.82
C PRO A 340 19.76 -12.31 10.16
N VAL A 341 19.05 -11.27 10.56
CA VAL A 341 17.83 -10.78 9.91
C VAL A 341 18.16 -9.49 9.20
N ARG A 342 17.85 -9.42 7.90
CA ARG A 342 18.06 -8.24 7.08
C ARG A 342 16.81 -7.87 6.33
N VAL A 343 16.78 -6.63 5.89
CA VAL A 343 15.80 -6.15 4.93
C VAL A 343 16.45 -5.84 3.59
N VAL A 344 15.68 -5.99 2.54
CA VAL A 344 16.07 -5.67 1.17
C VAL A 344 14.95 -4.87 0.49
N GLY A 345 15.31 -3.99 -0.44
CA GLY A 345 14.33 -3.40 -1.33
C GLY A 345 13.89 -4.38 -2.41
N ASP A 346 13.21 -3.83 -3.42
CA ASP A 346 12.45 -4.62 -4.39
C ASP A 346 13.33 -5.15 -5.56
N SER A 347 14.58 -4.70 -5.69
CA SER A 347 15.44 -4.99 -6.85
C SER A 347 16.34 -6.24 -6.68
N PRO A 348 16.67 -6.96 -7.78
CA PRO A 348 17.65 -8.05 -7.75
C PRO A 348 19.02 -7.61 -7.21
N ALA A 349 19.47 -6.41 -7.58
CA ALA A 349 20.77 -5.89 -7.16
C ALA A 349 20.89 -5.75 -5.63
N GLU A 350 19.85 -5.21 -4.98
CA GLU A 350 19.82 -5.10 -3.53
C GLU A 350 19.74 -6.46 -2.85
N PHE A 351 18.93 -7.38 -3.40
CA PHE A 351 18.83 -8.75 -2.88
C PHE A 351 20.18 -9.47 -2.92
N PHE A 352 20.87 -9.47 -4.08
CA PHE A 352 22.16 -10.17 -4.22
C PHE A 352 23.27 -9.48 -3.43
N ALA A 353 23.26 -8.16 -3.32
CA ALA A 353 24.19 -7.44 -2.45
C ALA A 353 24.01 -7.81 -0.96
N ALA A 354 22.78 -8.15 -0.55
CA ALA A 354 22.49 -8.54 0.82
C ALA A 354 22.94 -9.97 1.16
N ILE A 355 23.13 -10.85 0.18
CA ILE A 355 23.48 -12.26 0.42
C ILE A 355 24.89 -12.65 -0.05
N ASP A 356 25.49 -11.91 -0.99
CA ASP A 356 26.84 -12.22 -1.48
C ASP A 356 27.92 -11.64 -0.55
N HIS A 357 28.39 -12.48 0.38
CA HIS A 357 29.51 -12.18 1.27
C HIS A 357 30.86 -12.63 0.70
N GLY A 358 31.16 -12.20 -0.53
CA GLY A 358 32.37 -12.53 -1.27
C GLY A 358 32.97 -11.38 -2.06
#